data_AF-A0A0F8X0Y7-F1
#
_entry.id   AF-A0A0F8X0Y7-F1
#
_cell.length_a   1.000
_cell.length_b   1.000
_cell.length_c   1.000
_cell.angle_alpha   90.00
_cell.angle_beta   90.00
_cell.angle_gamma   90.00
#
_symmetry.space_group_name_H-M   'P 1'
#
loop_
_entity.id
_entity.type
_entity.pdbx_description
1 polymer ?
#
loop_
_entity_poly.entity_id
_entity_poly.type
_entity_poly.pdbx_seq_one_letter_code
_entity_poly.pdbx_strand_id
1 'polypeptide(L)'
;MHLDIDMRTDRRNRNRSAGIGDPYWYEWGIGLLKAVEMLNPDSGIEAVAFQKDGVKGWDDVVIRYRSGHQDYYQVKHSRPRTNLTFSDLVVKSNDQPSLLGSLTSSWHEMKLSGTDSSCILITNRSAGTKAGRSRSGIYNPPLAEFIIHISSQLESATSLGDVAVPHEWKDAWDVWQTEMGPISADEKLRFLRAVTISTEAPQLEEMRDRLTALLAATFRIRNRQAFLLVQNLLSALFDWTTSLRGANEWITAEDVMAALAESDPEIFGYCDVPTPVPFFPSREKAVEDINVLLTGIGAHRIVFLDADPGSGKTSVVSRIVNQRADDYSTLVVDIRY
;
A
#
# COMPACT_ATOMS: atom_id res chain seq x y z
N MET A 1 -6.87 60.36 2.25
CA MET A 1 -8.08 59.53 2.09
C MET A 1 -8.06 59.01 0.66
N HIS A 2 -8.02 57.68 0.50
CA HIS A 2 -8.05 56.93 -0.77
C HIS A 2 -6.84 57.12 -1.70
N LEU A 3 -6.30 56.11 -2.39
CA LEU A 3 -6.35 54.64 -2.34
C LEU A 3 -5.34 54.28 -3.44
N ASP A 4 -4.14 53.83 -3.10
CA ASP A 4 -3.26 53.21 -4.10
C ASP A 4 -3.00 51.77 -3.69
N ILE A 5 -3.56 50.91 -4.54
CA ILE A 5 -3.48 49.46 -4.51
C ILE A 5 -2.07 49.10 -4.97
N ASP A 6 -1.15 48.90 -4.04
CA ASP A 6 0.12 48.25 -4.36
C ASP A 6 -0.07 46.73 -4.25
N MET A 7 -0.22 46.11 -5.43
CA MET A 7 -0.16 44.67 -5.64
C MET A 7 1.25 44.15 -5.32
N ARG A 8 1.58 44.01 -4.03
CA ARG A 8 2.66 43.12 -3.62
C ARG A 8 2.10 41.73 -3.41
N THR A 9 2.36 40.92 -4.42
CA THR A 9 2.15 39.47 -4.48
C THR A 9 2.75 38.78 -3.27
N ASP A 10 1.89 38.50 -2.28
CA ASP A 10 2.15 37.56 -1.20
C ASP A 10 2.25 36.14 -1.80
N ARG A 11 3.44 35.79 -2.32
CA ARG A 11 3.80 34.40 -2.67
C ARG A 11 4.01 33.60 -1.38
N ARG A 12 3.00 33.53 -0.52
CA ARG A 12 2.82 32.40 0.38
C ARG A 12 2.51 31.20 -0.50
N ASN A 13 3.49 30.32 -0.62
CA ASN A 13 3.39 29.02 -1.25
C ASN A 13 2.30 28.23 -0.51
N ARG A 14 1.03 28.41 -0.90
CA ARG A 14 -0.10 27.67 -0.34
C ARG A 14 0.21 26.20 -0.59
N ASN A 15 0.29 25.41 0.48
CA ASN A 15 0.55 23.99 0.44
C ASN A 15 -0.64 23.29 -0.23
N ARG A 16 -0.68 23.26 -1.58
CA ARG A 16 -1.77 22.68 -2.41
C ARG A 16 -1.86 21.14 -2.30
N SER A 17 -1.42 20.56 -1.18
CA SER A 17 -1.36 19.12 -0.88
C SER A 17 -1.95 18.75 0.47
N ALA A 18 -2.21 19.73 1.36
CA ALA A 18 -2.66 19.42 2.70
C ALA A 18 -4.00 18.68 2.61
N GLY A 19 -4.01 17.39 3.02
CA GLY A 19 -5.18 16.53 2.95
C GLY A 19 -5.31 15.62 1.72
N ILE A 20 -4.31 15.56 0.82
CA ILE A 20 -4.30 14.53 -0.24
C ILE A 20 -3.80 13.21 0.37
N GLY A 21 -4.52 12.11 0.11
CA GLY A 21 -4.26 10.79 0.69
C GLY A 21 -3.00 10.07 0.22
N ASP A 22 -2.17 10.69 -0.64
CA ASP A 22 -0.95 10.07 -1.20
C ASP A 22 -0.05 9.40 -0.15
N PRO A 23 0.23 9.99 1.04
CA PRO A 23 1.10 9.34 2.02
C PRO A 23 0.57 7.99 2.51
N TYR A 24 -0.72 7.90 2.83
CA TYR A 24 -1.35 6.66 3.28
C TYR A 24 -1.39 5.61 2.17
N TRP A 25 -1.74 6.01 0.95
CA TRP A 25 -1.68 5.11 -0.20
C TRP A 25 -0.26 4.63 -0.50
N TYR A 26 0.74 5.44 -0.20
CA TYR A 26 2.13 5.08 -0.38
C TYR A 26 2.58 4.07 0.67
N GLU A 27 2.25 4.29 1.95
CA GLU A 27 2.44 3.31 3.04
C GLU A 27 1.83 1.96 2.68
N TRP A 28 0.56 1.95 2.30
CA TRP A 28 -0.15 0.73 1.94
C TRP A 28 0.39 0.07 0.68
N GLY A 29 0.84 0.84 -0.32
CA GLY A 29 1.45 0.27 -1.51
C GLY A 29 2.73 -0.51 -1.21
N ILE A 30 3.56 -0.03 -0.27
CA ILE A 30 4.74 -0.79 0.18
C ILE A 30 4.33 -2.12 0.80
N GLY A 31 3.30 -2.13 1.65
CA GLY A 31 2.80 -3.38 2.23
C GLY A 31 2.16 -4.31 1.20
N LEU A 32 1.46 -3.79 0.19
CA LEU A 32 0.94 -4.60 -0.92
C LEU A 32 2.05 -5.25 -1.74
N LEU A 33 3.17 -4.56 -2.00
CA LEU A 33 4.32 -5.17 -2.67
C LEU A 33 4.82 -6.39 -1.90
N LYS A 34 4.86 -6.30 -0.56
CA LYS A 34 5.24 -7.41 0.31
C LYS A 34 4.18 -8.51 0.37
N ALA A 35 2.89 -8.16 0.34
CA ALA A 35 1.80 -9.11 0.28
C ALA A 35 1.82 -9.94 -1.01
N VAL A 36 2.19 -9.33 -2.15
CA VAL A 36 2.39 -10.06 -3.42
C VAL A 36 3.67 -10.88 -3.39
N GLU A 37 4.77 -10.36 -2.85
CA GLU A 37 6.03 -11.11 -2.68
C GLU A 37 5.83 -12.38 -1.84
N MET A 38 4.99 -12.31 -0.81
CA MET A 38 4.61 -13.43 0.05
C MET A 38 3.98 -14.61 -0.69
N LEU A 39 3.33 -14.39 -1.84
CA LEU A 39 2.78 -15.46 -2.68
C LEU A 39 3.86 -16.37 -3.27
N ASN A 40 5.11 -15.89 -3.35
CA ASN A 40 6.24 -16.74 -3.67
C ASN A 40 6.66 -17.54 -2.42
N PRO A 41 6.58 -18.88 -2.43
CA PRO A 41 6.98 -19.71 -1.29
C PRO A 41 8.42 -19.51 -0.85
N ASP A 42 9.31 -19.07 -1.74
CA ASP A 42 10.73 -18.85 -1.45
C ASP A 42 10.98 -17.52 -0.71
N SER A 43 10.00 -16.62 -0.64
CA SER A 43 10.14 -15.33 0.06
C SER A 43 10.37 -15.47 1.56
N GLY A 44 9.92 -16.58 2.14
CA GLY A 44 9.94 -16.81 3.58
C GLY A 44 8.96 -15.95 4.39
N ILE A 45 8.22 -15.06 3.73
CA ILE A 45 7.19 -14.21 4.35
C ILE A 45 6.02 -15.11 4.76
N GLU A 46 5.58 -14.97 6.00
CA GLU A 46 4.43 -15.66 6.58
C GLU A 46 3.19 -14.76 6.57
N ALA A 47 3.34 -13.49 6.95
CA ALA A 47 2.23 -12.56 7.03
C ALA A 47 2.68 -11.09 6.92
N VAL A 48 1.76 -10.25 6.48
CA VAL A 48 1.92 -8.78 6.37
C VAL A 48 0.86 -8.10 7.23
N ALA A 49 1.23 -7.05 7.96
CA ALA A 49 0.31 -6.20 8.71
C ALA A 49 0.45 -4.74 8.27
N PHE A 50 -0.68 -4.05 8.13
CA PHE A 50 -0.75 -2.62 7.88
C PHE A 50 -1.11 -1.90 9.19
N GLN A 51 -0.33 -0.90 9.62
CA GLN A 51 -0.59 -0.16 10.86
C GLN A 51 -0.79 -1.10 12.07
N LYS A 52 0.29 -1.76 12.48
CA LYS A 52 0.28 -2.75 13.57
C LYS A 52 0.19 -2.07 14.93
N ASP A 53 -0.75 -2.51 15.77
CA ASP A 53 -0.88 -1.96 17.13
C ASP A 53 0.34 -2.30 18.02
N GLY A 54 0.62 -1.42 18.99
CA GLY A 54 1.65 -1.61 20.00
C GLY A 54 3.10 -1.37 19.57
N VAL A 55 3.36 -0.95 18.33
CA VAL A 55 4.71 -0.69 17.80
C VAL A 55 4.85 0.69 17.13
N LYS A 56 4.28 1.70 17.79
CA LYS A 56 4.21 3.09 17.30
C LYS A 56 5.59 3.62 16.84
N GLY A 57 5.64 4.19 15.65
CA GLY A 57 6.86 4.70 15.01
C GLY A 57 7.57 3.67 14.13
N TRP A 58 7.11 2.43 14.16
CA TRP A 58 7.58 1.29 13.36
C TRP A 58 6.39 0.42 12.91
N ASP A 59 5.19 1.01 12.88
CA ASP A 59 3.90 0.34 12.73
C ASP A 59 3.34 0.37 11.30
N ASP A 60 3.82 1.27 10.43
CA ASP A 60 3.20 1.52 9.11
C ASP A 60 2.98 0.23 8.32
N VAL A 61 4.03 -0.61 8.21
CA VAL A 61 3.97 -1.96 7.65
C VAL A 61 4.87 -2.89 8.47
N VAL A 62 4.37 -4.07 8.84
CA VAL A 62 5.16 -5.08 9.54
C VAL A 62 5.09 -6.41 8.81
N ILE A 63 6.25 -7.00 8.55
CA ILE A 63 6.39 -8.29 7.86
C ILE A 63 6.85 -9.32 8.86
N ARG A 64 6.15 -10.45 8.92
CA ARG A 64 6.57 -11.62 9.69
C ARG A 64 7.09 -12.68 8.75
N TYR A 65 8.25 -13.23 9.08
CA TYR A 65 8.84 -14.35 8.36
C TYR A 65 8.64 -15.65 9.14
N ARG A 66 8.60 -16.78 8.42
CA ARG A 66 8.48 -18.12 9.01
C ARG A 66 9.64 -18.47 9.96
N SER A 67 10.77 -17.78 9.86
CA SER A 67 11.90 -17.90 10.79
C SER A 67 11.62 -17.29 12.17
N GLY A 68 10.53 -16.55 12.34
CA GLY A 68 10.24 -15.72 13.51
C GLY A 68 10.78 -14.30 13.41
N HIS A 69 11.61 -14.00 12.41
CA HIS A 69 12.13 -12.66 12.13
C HIS A 69 11.00 -11.70 11.74
N GLN A 70 11.09 -10.43 12.15
CA GLN A 70 10.15 -9.39 11.75
C GLN A 70 10.83 -8.14 11.18
N ASP A 71 10.37 -7.70 10.02
CA ASP A 71 10.76 -6.40 9.46
C ASP A 71 9.68 -5.36 9.80
N TYR A 72 10.10 -4.28 10.44
CA TYR A 72 9.25 -3.16 10.81
C TYR A 72 9.55 -1.96 9.93
N TYR A 73 8.58 -1.50 9.15
CA TYR A 73 8.76 -0.40 8.24
C TYR A 73 8.20 0.89 8.83
N GLN A 74 9.00 1.95 8.77
CA GLN A 74 8.51 3.32 8.83
C GLN A 74 8.64 3.91 7.43
N VAL A 75 7.54 4.30 6.84
CA VAL A 75 7.45 4.83 5.49
C VAL A 75 7.41 6.37 5.56
N LYS A 76 8.20 7.01 4.69
CA LYS A 76 8.19 8.46 4.51
C LYS A 76 7.98 8.81 3.05
N HIS A 77 6.82 9.38 2.75
CA HIS A 77 6.49 9.88 1.42
C HIS A 77 6.57 11.41 1.37
N SER A 78 7.20 11.95 0.33
CA SER A 78 7.17 13.38 0.02
C SER A 78 7.08 13.60 -1.49
N ARG A 79 6.71 14.80 -1.93
CA ARG A 79 6.59 15.07 -3.37
C ARG A 79 7.97 14.92 -4.07
N PRO A 80 8.04 14.49 -5.36
CA PRO A 80 9.27 14.02 -6.04
C PRO A 80 10.41 15.04 -6.29
N ARG A 81 10.72 15.99 -5.41
CA ARG A 81 11.71 17.05 -5.67
C ARG A 81 12.66 17.38 -4.52
N THR A 82 12.62 16.62 -3.43
CA THR A 82 13.49 16.87 -2.28
C THR A 82 14.24 15.62 -1.89
N ASN A 83 15.57 15.64 -1.98
CA ASN A 83 16.41 14.55 -1.48
C ASN A 83 16.32 14.48 0.04
N LEU A 84 16.30 13.28 0.62
CA LEU A 84 16.48 13.08 2.06
C LEU A 84 17.92 13.46 2.43
N THR A 85 18.10 14.36 3.38
CA THR A 85 19.41 14.87 3.79
C THR A 85 19.74 14.46 5.22
N PHE A 86 21.02 14.55 5.60
CA PHE A 86 21.46 14.32 6.97
C PHE A 86 20.65 15.16 7.98
N SER A 87 20.40 16.44 7.65
CA SER A 87 19.62 17.34 8.50
C SER A 87 18.18 16.89 8.70
N ASP A 88 17.54 16.27 7.69
CA ASP A 88 16.17 15.78 7.82
C ASP A 88 16.05 14.70 8.91
N LEU A 89 17.14 13.99 9.22
CA LEU A 89 17.18 12.94 10.23
C LEU A 89 17.46 13.48 11.63
N VAL A 90 18.30 14.50 11.77
CA VAL A 90 18.81 14.97 13.08
C VAL A 90 18.21 16.29 13.57
N VAL A 91 17.53 17.05 12.72
CA VAL A 91 16.95 18.35 13.13
C VAL A 91 15.64 18.14 13.89
N LYS A 92 15.52 18.79 15.05
CA LYS A 92 14.29 18.86 15.85
C LYS A 92 13.33 19.90 15.29
N SER A 93 12.03 19.68 15.45
CA SER A 93 10.99 20.64 15.08
C SER A 93 10.19 21.04 16.31
N ASN A 94 10.24 22.31 16.73
CA ASN A 94 9.38 22.95 17.74
C ASN A 94 8.79 21.97 18.79
N ASP A 95 9.64 21.45 19.68
CA ASP A 95 9.36 20.49 20.77
C ASP A 95 9.21 19.01 20.42
N GLN A 96 9.32 18.63 19.14
CA GLN A 96 9.39 17.23 18.73
C GLN A 96 10.84 16.74 18.62
N PRO A 97 11.12 15.48 19.03
CA PRO A 97 12.41 14.86 18.75
C PRO A 97 12.69 14.85 17.25
N SER A 98 13.97 14.74 16.89
CA SER A 98 14.37 14.51 15.51
C SER A 98 13.81 13.18 14.99
N LEU A 99 13.79 12.98 13.67
CA LEU A 99 13.33 11.72 13.10
C LEU A 99 14.16 10.54 13.63
N LEU A 100 15.49 10.70 13.67
CA LEU A 100 16.39 9.71 14.27
C LEU A 100 16.05 9.44 15.74
N GLY A 101 15.80 10.50 16.53
CA GLY A 101 15.46 10.36 17.94
C GLY A 101 14.13 9.66 18.19
N SER A 102 13.10 9.96 17.39
CA SER A 102 11.80 9.28 17.49
C SER A 102 11.90 7.80 17.10
N LEU A 103 12.64 7.48 16.03
CA LEU A 103 12.87 6.09 15.60
C LEU A 103 13.67 5.29 16.64
N THR A 104 14.71 5.89 17.22
CA THR A 104 15.53 5.24 18.25
C THR A 104 14.74 5.00 19.53
N SER A 105 13.95 5.99 19.96
CA SER A 105 13.10 5.87 21.16
C SER A 105 12.06 4.77 20.98
N SER A 106 11.38 4.74 19.82
CA SER A 106 10.38 3.73 19.50
C SER A 106 10.99 2.32 19.46
N TRP A 107 12.16 2.17 18.84
CA TRP A 107 12.89 0.89 18.82
C TRP A 107 13.26 0.41 20.23
N HIS A 108 13.72 1.33 21.09
CA HIS A 108 14.07 1.00 22.48
C HIS A 108 12.83 0.58 23.30
N GLU A 109 11.70 1.26 23.13
CA GLU A 109 10.44 0.93 23.80
C GLU A 109 9.88 -0.43 23.38
N MET A 110 10.07 -0.82 22.11
CA MET A 110 9.67 -2.13 21.59
C MET A 110 10.50 -3.29 22.17
N LYS A 111 11.63 -3.01 22.82
CA LYS A 111 12.54 -4.00 23.42
C LYS A 111 12.96 -5.11 22.45
N LEU A 112 13.15 -4.75 21.19
CA LEU A 112 13.54 -5.70 20.15
C LEU A 112 14.93 -6.31 20.43
N SER A 113 15.04 -7.62 20.29
CA SER A 113 16.33 -8.32 20.20
C SER A 113 16.89 -8.10 18.80
N GLY A 114 18.08 -7.49 18.70
CA GLY A 114 18.66 -7.05 17.43
C GLY A 114 19.02 -8.15 16.41
N THR A 115 18.71 -9.42 16.67
CA THR A 115 18.89 -10.54 15.72
C THR A 115 17.60 -11.01 15.07
N ASP A 116 16.45 -10.73 15.70
CA ASP A 116 15.16 -11.31 15.28
C ASP A 116 14.25 -10.24 14.63
N SER A 117 14.81 -9.05 14.41
CA SER A 117 14.05 -7.93 13.85
C SER A 117 14.92 -6.90 13.16
N SER A 118 14.37 -6.32 12.10
CA SER A 118 14.95 -5.18 11.37
C SER A 118 14.00 -4.00 11.41
N CYS A 119 14.54 -2.80 11.41
CA CYS A 119 13.78 -1.55 11.33
C CYS A 119 14.14 -0.81 10.05
N ILE A 120 13.19 -0.64 9.14
CA ILE A 120 13.43 -0.15 7.79
C ILE A 120 12.74 1.20 7.60
N LEU A 121 13.53 2.27 7.57
CA LEU A 121 13.04 3.58 7.16
C LEU A 121 13.05 3.62 5.63
N ILE A 122 11.88 3.57 5.00
CA ILE A 122 11.74 3.56 3.54
C ILE A 122 11.18 4.89 3.02
N THR A 123 11.74 5.42 1.94
CA THR A 123 11.27 6.67 1.33
C THR A 123 11.41 6.69 -0.18
N ASN A 124 10.50 7.41 -0.85
CA ASN A 124 10.57 7.69 -2.28
C ASN A 124 11.62 8.76 -2.67
N ARG A 125 12.27 9.39 -1.68
CA ARG A 125 13.30 10.41 -1.88
C ARG A 125 14.65 9.75 -2.15
N SER A 126 15.46 10.34 -3.02
CA SER A 126 16.89 10.00 -3.12
C SER A 126 17.66 10.47 -1.90
N ALA A 127 18.71 9.75 -1.53
CA ALA A 127 19.67 10.22 -0.54
C ALA A 127 20.44 11.44 -1.09
N GLY A 128 20.62 12.46 -0.26
CA GLY A 128 21.35 13.67 -0.63
C GLY A 128 22.82 13.37 -0.89
N THR A 129 23.32 13.76 -2.07
CA THR A 129 24.70 13.57 -2.52
C THR A 129 25.59 14.80 -2.31
N LYS A 130 25.04 15.87 -1.74
CA LYS A 130 25.78 17.11 -1.48
C LYS A 130 25.92 17.31 0.02
N ALA A 131 27.12 17.67 0.43
CA ALA A 131 27.38 18.15 1.77
C ALA A 131 26.63 19.48 2.01
N GLY A 132 26.30 19.74 3.26
CA GLY A 132 25.66 20.97 3.70
C GLY A 132 26.28 21.50 4.98
N ARG A 133 25.65 22.54 5.53
CA ARG A 133 25.94 23.01 6.88
C ARG A 133 24.64 23.28 7.62
N SER A 134 24.63 22.98 8.91
CA SER A 134 23.54 23.37 9.79
C SER A 134 23.55 24.88 10.03
N ARG A 135 22.48 25.41 10.65
CA ARG A 135 22.43 26.83 11.06
C ARG A 135 23.53 27.21 12.05
N SER A 136 24.01 26.25 12.85
CA SER A 136 25.13 26.45 13.79
C SER A 136 26.50 26.30 13.13
N GLY A 137 26.57 26.07 11.81
CA GLY A 137 27.81 25.96 11.05
C GLY A 137 28.42 24.55 11.05
N ILE A 138 27.81 23.57 11.72
CA ILE A 138 28.26 22.17 11.74
C ILE A 138 28.21 21.61 10.31
N TYR A 139 29.26 20.89 9.92
CA TYR A 139 29.32 20.20 8.63
C TYR A 139 28.30 19.05 8.61
N ASN A 140 27.48 19.00 7.57
CA ASN A 140 26.55 17.89 7.34
C ASN A 140 27.05 17.08 6.14
N PRO A 141 27.43 15.81 6.33
CA PRO A 141 27.93 14.99 5.24
C PRO A 141 26.82 14.71 4.21
N PRO A 142 27.17 14.38 2.96
CA PRO A 142 26.24 13.77 2.02
C PRO A 142 25.61 12.53 2.66
N LEU A 143 24.28 12.49 2.75
CA LEU A 143 23.58 11.38 3.40
C LEU A 143 23.90 10.04 2.74
N ALA A 144 23.99 10.02 1.40
CA ALA A 144 24.30 8.82 0.64
C ALA A 144 25.64 8.20 1.05
N GLU A 145 26.68 9.03 1.17
CA GLU A 145 28.02 8.58 1.59
C GLU A 145 28.05 8.20 3.06
N PHE A 146 27.37 8.98 3.91
CA PHE A 146 27.32 8.75 5.34
C PHE A 146 26.69 7.39 5.69
N ILE A 147 25.55 7.04 5.09
CA ILE A 147 24.87 5.75 5.36
C ILE A 147 25.76 4.57 4.95
N ILE A 148 26.37 4.64 3.75
CA ILE A 148 27.25 3.58 3.26
C ILE A 148 28.46 3.41 4.18
N HIS A 149 29.10 4.51 4.56
CA HIS A 149 30.27 4.50 5.43
C HIS A 149 29.94 3.90 6.80
N ILE A 150 28.88 4.38 7.46
CA ILE A 150 28.48 3.87 8.78
C ILE A 150 28.12 2.38 8.70
N SER A 151 27.36 1.96 7.68
CA SER A 151 27.00 0.54 7.50
C SER A 151 28.24 -0.35 7.41
N SER A 152 29.26 0.07 6.63
CA SER A 152 30.53 -0.64 6.51
C SER A 152 31.30 -0.71 7.84
N GLN A 153 31.31 0.36 8.64
CA GLN A 153 31.96 0.34 9.95
C GLN A 153 31.27 -0.63 10.93
N LEU A 154 29.94 -0.73 10.87
CA LEU A 154 29.15 -1.56 11.79
C LEU A 154 29.34 -3.08 11.60
N GLU A 155 29.81 -3.51 10.42
CA GLU A 155 30.12 -4.91 10.13
C GLU A 155 31.22 -5.47 11.03
N SER A 156 32.19 -4.63 11.42
CA SER A 156 33.36 -5.04 12.22
C SER A 156 33.42 -4.41 13.62
N ALA A 157 32.67 -3.33 13.87
CA ALA A 157 32.66 -2.64 15.16
C ALA A 157 32.15 -3.54 16.30
N THR A 158 32.87 -3.64 17.41
CA THR A 158 32.40 -4.35 18.62
C THR A 158 31.74 -3.41 19.62
N SER A 159 32.16 -2.15 19.59
CA SER A 159 31.65 -1.06 20.41
C SER A 159 31.31 0.16 19.53
N LEU A 160 30.48 1.07 20.05
CA LEU A 160 30.17 2.32 19.35
C LEU A 160 31.42 3.19 19.11
N GLY A 161 32.44 3.08 19.97
CA GLY A 161 33.70 3.80 19.84
C GLY A 161 34.59 3.30 18.71
N ASP A 162 34.35 2.08 18.21
CA ASP A 162 35.12 1.49 17.10
C ASP A 162 34.69 2.06 15.74
N VAL A 163 33.53 2.73 15.69
CA VAL A 163 32.99 3.32 14.46
C VAL A 163 33.82 4.55 14.08
N ALA A 164 34.76 4.38 13.16
CA ALA A 164 35.62 5.46 12.70
C ALA A 164 34.93 6.27 11.60
N VAL A 165 34.84 7.59 11.78
CA VAL A 165 34.33 8.53 10.77
C VAL A 165 35.46 9.45 10.26
N PRO A 166 35.38 9.93 9.01
CA PRO A 166 36.28 10.97 8.51
C PRO A 166 36.37 12.16 9.47
N HIS A 167 37.54 12.80 9.55
CA HIS A 167 37.77 13.90 10.49
C HIS A 167 36.74 15.03 10.37
N GLU A 168 36.33 15.36 9.14
CA GLU A 168 35.32 16.37 8.86
C GLU A 168 33.91 16.00 9.32
N TRP A 169 33.63 14.72 9.59
CA TRP A 169 32.31 14.23 10.02
C TRP A 169 32.20 14.07 11.53
N LYS A 170 33.25 14.35 12.30
CA LYS A 170 33.25 14.18 13.76
C LYS A 170 32.09 14.90 14.43
N ASP A 171 31.93 16.20 14.17
CA ASP A 171 30.83 16.98 14.74
C ASP A 171 29.46 16.45 14.31
N ALA A 172 29.33 15.98 13.06
CA ALA A 172 28.10 15.37 12.57
C ALA A 172 27.78 14.06 13.29
N TRP A 173 28.81 13.23 13.53
CA TRP A 173 28.68 11.97 14.25
C TRP A 173 28.30 12.19 15.72
N ASP A 174 28.85 13.22 16.36
CA ASP A 174 28.46 13.60 17.72
C ASP A 174 26.99 14.07 17.79
N VAL A 175 26.54 14.84 16.80
CA VAL A 175 25.13 15.22 16.65
C VAL A 175 24.25 13.98 16.45
N TRP A 176 24.64 13.08 15.54
CA TRP A 176 23.91 11.83 15.28
C TRP A 176 23.74 11.00 16.55
N GLN A 177 24.83 10.80 17.30
CA GLN A 177 24.82 10.08 18.57
C GLN A 177 23.98 10.78 19.65
N THR A 178 23.99 12.12 19.68
CA THR A 178 23.18 12.91 20.62
C THR A 178 21.69 12.75 20.30
N GLU A 179 21.35 12.77 19.01
CA GLU A 179 19.97 12.70 18.54
C GLU A 179 19.35 11.31 18.66
N MET A 180 20.15 10.24 18.67
CA MET A 180 19.70 8.90 19.10
C MET A 180 19.20 8.86 20.57
N GLY A 181 19.42 9.93 21.34
CA GLY A 181 18.88 10.07 22.69
C GLY A 181 19.74 9.43 23.78
N PRO A 182 19.24 9.40 25.02
CA PRO A 182 19.99 9.01 26.22
C PRO A 182 20.00 7.49 26.47
N ILE A 183 20.02 6.67 25.41
CA ILE A 183 20.21 5.20 25.54
C ILE A 183 21.69 4.84 25.66
N SER A 184 21.99 3.64 26.15
CA SER A 184 23.38 3.19 26.33
C SER A 184 24.13 3.07 25.00
N ALA A 185 25.47 3.15 25.04
CA ALA A 185 26.30 3.02 23.83
C ALA A 185 26.10 1.68 23.11
N ASP A 186 25.91 0.60 23.88
CA ASP A 186 25.63 -0.74 23.35
C ASP A 186 24.25 -0.81 22.69
N GLU A 187 23.26 -0.12 23.23
CA GLU A 187 21.94 0.00 22.61
C GLU A 187 21.98 0.83 21.33
N LYS A 188 22.75 1.92 21.30
CA LYS A 188 22.96 2.70 20.07
C LYS A 188 23.59 1.84 18.99
N LEU A 189 24.60 1.04 19.33
CA LEU A 189 25.23 0.12 18.37
C LEU A 189 24.24 -0.93 17.86
N ARG A 190 23.42 -1.51 18.75
CA ARG A 190 22.37 -2.48 18.36
C ARG A 190 21.30 -1.85 17.48
N PHE A 191 20.85 -0.63 17.80
CA PHE A 191 19.92 0.12 16.97
C PHE A 191 20.49 0.40 15.58
N LEU A 192 21.73 0.89 15.50
CA LEU A 192 22.41 1.17 14.24
C LEU A 192 22.54 -0.07 13.34
N ARG A 193 22.67 -1.27 13.94
CA ARG A 193 22.68 -2.54 13.21
C ARG A 193 21.29 -3.01 12.77
N ALA A 194 20.27 -2.72 13.56
CA ALA A 194 18.89 -3.09 13.25
C ALA A 194 18.27 -2.15 12.21
N VAL A 195 18.71 -0.89 12.15
CA VAL A 195 18.11 0.13 11.29
C VAL A 195 18.72 0.15 9.89
N THR A 196 17.86 0.12 8.87
CA THR A 196 18.23 0.31 7.47
C THR A 196 17.47 1.50 6.91
N ILE A 197 18.16 2.39 6.20
CA ILE A 197 17.54 3.52 5.49
C ILE A 197 17.49 3.19 4.00
N SER A 198 16.31 2.85 3.50
CA SER A 198 16.05 2.52 2.10
C SER A 198 15.50 3.73 1.36
N THR A 199 16.32 4.35 0.52
CA THR A 199 15.93 5.48 -0.33
C THR A 199 15.47 5.02 -1.72
N GLU A 200 14.92 5.96 -2.51
CA GLU A 200 14.56 5.72 -3.92
C GLU A 200 13.53 4.60 -4.13
N ALA A 201 12.63 4.42 -3.16
CA ALA A 201 11.50 3.51 -3.34
C ALA A 201 10.53 4.03 -4.44
N PRO A 202 9.82 3.11 -5.14
CA PRO A 202 8.99 3.47 -6.29
C PRO A 202 7.90 4.48 -5.94
N GLN A 203 7.62 5.42 -6.84
CA GLN A 203 6.48 6.33 -6.70
C GLN A 203 5.14 5.58 -6.83
N LEU A 204 4.02 6.20 -6.45
CA LEU A 204 2.69 5.57 -6.49
C LEU A 204 2.35 4.94 -7.86
N GLU A 205 2.66 5.63 -8.96
CA GLU A 205 2.42 5.11 -10.32
C GLU A 205 3.29 3.89 -10.63
N GLU A 206 4.59 3.99 -10.35
CA GLU A 206 5.56 2.90 -10.51
C GLU A 206 5.23 1.70 -9.62
N MET A 207 4.65 1.93 -8.45
CA MET A 207 4.24 0.90 -7.51
C MET A 207 3.10 0.06 -8.07
N ARG A 208 2.12 0.68 -8.74
CA ARG A 208 1.06 -0.04 -9.45
C ARG A 208 1.62 -0.88 -10.60
N ASP A 209 2.56 -0.33 -11.35
CA ASP A 209 3.20 -1.05 -12.46
C ASP A 209 4.03 -2.24 -11.94
N ARG A 210 4.71 -2.06 -10.81
CA ARG A 210 5.48 -3.12 -10.14
C ARG A 210 4.58 -4.22 -9.58
N LEU A 211 3.47 -3.87 -8.95
CA LEU A 211 2.46 -4.86 -8.50
C LEU A 211 1.94 -5.68 -9.67
N THR A 212 1.61 -5.01 -10.78
CA THR A 212 1.14 -5.65 -12.01
C THR A 212 2.18 -6.65 -12.55
N ALA A 213 3.45 -6.23 -12.61
CA ALA A 213 4.55 -7.07 -13.08
C ALA A 213 4.80 -8.27 -12.15
N LEU A 214 4.76 -8.07 -10.83
CA LEU A 214 4.94 -9.13 -9.85
C LEU A 214 3.82 -10.18 -9.93
N LEU A 215 2.56 -9.75 -10.02
CA LEU A 215 1.42 -10.66 -10.19
C LEU A 215 1.48 -11.39 -11.54
N ALA A 216 1.82 -10.68 -12.62
CA ALA A 216 2.00 -11.28 -13.94
C ALA A 216 3.06 -12.38 -13.92
N ALA A 217 4.20 -12.14 -13.25
CA ALA A 217 5.27 -13.12 -13.08
C ALA A 217 4.83 -14.30 -12.20
N THR A 218 4.19 -14.01 -11.05
CA THR A 218 3.75 -15.01 -10.07
C THR A 218 2.76 -16.00 -10.69
N PHE A 219 1.77 -15.50 -11.43
CA PHE A 219 0.72 -16.32 -12.05
C PHE A 219 1.03 -16.72 -13.50
N ARG A 220 2.15 -16.25 -14.07
CA ARG A 220 2.53 -16.45 -15.48
C ARG A 220 1.43 -16.00 -16.46
N ILE A 221 0.85 -14.85 -16.20
CA ILE A 221 -0.21 -14.23 -17.01
C ILE A 221 0.28 -12.95 -17.68
N ARG A 222 -0.53 -12.39 -18.59
CA ARG A 222 -0.21 -11.10 -19.23
C ARG A 222 -0.51 -9.94 -18.28
N ASN A 223 0.24 -8.84 -18.40
CA ASN A 223 0.03 -7.62 -17.60
C ASN A 223 -1.42 -7.11 -17.62
N ARG A 224 -2.12 -7.23 -18.77
CA ARG A 224 -3.54 -6.84 -18.86
C ARG A 224 -4.45 -7.63 -17.91
N GLN A 225 -4.16 -8.91 -17.71
CA GLN A 225 -4.92 -9.77 -16.78
C GLN A 225 -4.49 -9.50 -15.34
N ALA A 226 -3.20 -9.32 -15.10
CA ALA A 226 -2.67 -8.94 -13.78
C ALA A 226 -3.18 -7.57 -13.29
N PHE A 227 -3.50 -6.65 -14.19
CA PHE A 227 -4.08 -5.36 -13.80
C PHE A 227 -5.41 -5.50 -13.07
N LEU A 228 -6.27 -6.45 -13.48
CA LEU A 228 -7.53 -6.73 -12.77
C LEU A 228 -7.26 -7.26 -11.36
N LEU A 229 -6.26 -8.13 -11.22
CA LEU A 229 -5.82 -8.64 -9.92
C LEU A 229 -5.33 -7.52 -8.99
N VAL A 230 -4.65 -6.49 -9.53
CA VAL A 230 -4.26 -5.31 -8.74
C VAL A 230 -5.51 -4.57 -8.23
N GLN A 231 -6.57 -4.45 -9.02
CA GLN A 231 -7.82 -3.81 -8.58
C GLN A 231 -8.46 -4.56 -7.41
N ASN A 232 -8.46 -5.89 -7.45
CA ASN A 232 -8.97 -6.72 -6.36
C ASN A 232 -8.16 -6.51 -5.06
N LEU A 233 -6.83 -6.47 -5.16
CA LEU A 233 -5.98 -6.16 -4.00
C LEU A 233 -6.24 -4.76 -3.42
N LEU A 234 -6.43 -3.76 -4.28
CA LEU A 234 -6.77 -2.40 -3.86
C LEU A 234 -8.16 -2.34 -3.19
N SER A 235 -9.09 -3.20 -3.60
CA SER A 235 -10.39 -3.35 -2.95
C SER A 235 -10.23 -3.97 -1.55
N ALA A 236 -9.55 -5.12 -1.45
CA ALA A 236 -9.30 -5.80 -0.18
C ALA A 236 -8.50 -4.94 0.82
N LEU A 237 -7.63 -4.05 0.31
CA LEU A 237 -6.90 -3.10 1.15
C LEU A 237 -7.83 -2.22 1.99
N PHE A 238 -9.03 -1.89 1.50
CA PHE A 238 -10.01 -1.12 2.26
C PHE A 238 -10.38 -1.85 3.57
N ASP A 239 -10.58 -3.16 3.52
CA ASP A 239 -10.90 -3.93 4.72
C ASP A 239 -9.68 -4.04 5.63
N TRP A 240 -8.49 -4.33 5.06
CA TRP A 240 -7.24 -4.53 5.79
C TRP A 240 -6.71 -3.28 6.52
N THR A 241 -7.04 -2.09 6.02
CA THR A 241 -6.53 -0.80 6.55
C THR A 241 -7.58 0.00 7.33
N THR A 242 -8.80 -0.54 7.48
CA THR A 242 -9.87 0.10 8.24
C THR A 242 -10.30 -0.77 9.43
N SER A 243 -11.22 -0.26 10.24
CA SER A 243 -11.79 -1.02 11.37
C SER A 243 -12.56 -2.27 10.95
N LEU A 244 -12.83 -2.47 9.65
CA LEU A 244 -13.49 -3.67 9.13
C LEU A 244 -12.63 -4.93 9.32
N ARG A 245 -11.30 -4.81 9.40
CA ARG A 245 -10.40 -5.92 9.76
C ARG A 245 -10.67 -6.53 11.14
N GLY A 246 -11.38 -5.80 12.01
CA GLY A 246 -11.61 -6.20 13.40
C GLY A 246 -10.30 -6.38 14.16
N ALA A 247 -10.14 -7.54 14.80
CA ALA A 247 -8.92 -7.90 15.54
C ALA A 247 -7.85 -8.59 14.66
N ASN A 248 -8.13 -8.84 13.38
CA ASN A 248 -7.18 -9.52 12.51
C ASN A 248 -6.26 -8.49 11.82
N GLU A 249 -5.04 -8.34 12.33
CA GLU A 249 -4.04 -7.45 11.76
C GLU A 249 -3.15 -8.13 10.71
N TRP A 250 -3.08 -9.46 10.75
CA TRP A 250 -2.15 -10.24 9.91
C TRP A 250 -2.88 -10.77 8.69
N ILE A 251 -2.28 -10.48 7.54
CA ILE A 251 -2.74 -10.92 6.22
C ILE A 251 -1.79 -12.00 5.77
N THR A 252 -2.33 -13.19 5.57
CA THR A 252 -1.61 -14.40 5.15
C THR A 252 -1.60 -14.54 3.63
N ALA A 253 -0.82 -15.48 3.10
CA ALA A 253 -0.85 -15.81 1.68
C ALA A 253 -2.25 -16.24 1.23
N GLU A 254 -2.97 -16.97 2.07
CA GLU A 254 -4.34 -17.41 1.84
C GLU A 254 -5.31 -16.22 1.73
N ASP A 255 -5.19 -15.21 2.60
CA ASP A 255 -6.01 -13.99 2.53
C ASP A 255 -5.76 -13.22 1.23
N VAL A 256 -4.49 -13.10 0.82
CA VAL A 256 -4.12 -12.46 -0.46
C VAL A 256 -4.68 -13.25 -1.64
N MET A 257 -4.57 -14.58 -1.63
CA MET A 257 -5.11 -15.44 -2.68
C MET A 257 -6.64 -15.36 -2.75
N ALA A 258 -7.32 -15.28 -1.61
CA ALA A 258 -8.77 -15.10 -1.54
C ALA A 258 -9.17 -13.75 -2.16
N ALA A 259 -8.52 -12.66 -1.77
CA ALA A 259 -8.74 -11.34 -2.34
C ALA A 259 -8.50 -11.32 -3.86
N LEU A 260 -7.47 -12.01 -4.34
CA LEU A 260 -7.20 -12.12 -5.78
C LEU A 260 -8.26 -12.92 -6.54
N ALA A 261 -8.83 -13.94 -5.90
CA ALA A 261 -9.85 -14.80 -6.48
C ALA A 261 -11.25 -14.19 -6.47
N GLU A 262 -11.48 -13.12 -5.69
CA GLU A 262 -12.70 -12.30 -5.77
C GLU A 262 -12.81 -11.70 -7.17
N SER A 263 -13.54 -12.41 -8.02
CA SER A 263 -13.98 -11.89 -9.29
C SER A 263 -15.28 -11.15 -9.01
N ASP A 264 -15.38 -9.89 -9.44
CA ASP A 264 -16.68 -9.43 -9.94
C ASP A 264 -17.15 -10.54 -10.88
N PRO A 265 -18.36 -11.11 -10.70
CA PRO A 265 -18.81 -12.21 -11.52
C PRO A 265 -18.58 -11.80 -12.97
N GLU A 266 -17.80 -12.58 -13.72
CA GLU A 266 -17.70 -12.40 -15.16
C GLU A 266 -19.15 -12.49 -15.68
N ILE A 267 -19.78 -11.34 -15.91
CA ILE A 267 -21.10 -11.24 -16.51
C ILE A 267 -20.91 -11.69 -17.96
N PHE A 268 -20.99 -13.00 -18.17
CA PHE A 268 -21.05 -13.58 -19.50
C PHE A 268 -22.45 -13.31 -20.05
N GLY A 269 -22.58 -12.17 -20.72
CA GLY A 269 -23.77 -11.79 -21.50
C GLY A 269 -24.51 -10.58 -20.94
N TYR A 270 -24.04 -9.38 -21.26
CA TYR A 270 -24.93 -8.22 -21.29
C TYR A 270 -26.03 -8.49 -22.32
N CYS A 271 -27.24 -8.82 -21.88
CA CYS A 271 -28.43 -8.39 -22.61
C CYS A 271 -28.78 -7.02 -22.04
N ASP A 272 -28.18 -5.98 -22.62
CA ASP A 272 -28.27 -4.57 -22.19
C ASP A 272 -29.63 -3.94 -22.51
N VAL A 273 -30.71 -4.71 -22.35
CA VAL A 273 -32.07 -4.21 -22.46
C VAL A 273 -32.49 -3.81 -21.05
N PRO A 274 -32.59 -2.51 -20.73
CA PRO A 274 -33.06 -2.07 -19.44
C PRO A 274 -34.49 -2.57 -19.23
N THR A 275 -34.76 -3.13 -18.05
CA THR A 275 -36.12 -3.49 -17.68
C THR A 275 -36.90 -2.18 -17.51
N PRO A 276 -38.04 -2.00 -18.22
CA PRO A 276 -38.81 -0.79 -18.07
C PRO A 276 -39.27 -0.64 -16.61
N VAL A 277 -39.05 0.55 -16.05
CA VAL A 277 -39.51 0.91 -14.70
C VAL A 277 -40.61 1.98 -14.85
N PRO A 278 -41.83 1.74 -14.33
CA PRO A 278 -42.27 0.55 -13.62
C PRO A 278 -42.45 -0.67 -14.55
N PHE A 279 -42.17 -1.87 -14.01
CA PHE A 279 -42.51 -3.11 -14.70
C PHE A 279 -44.01 -3.38 -14.52
N PHE A 280 -44.72 -3.62 -15.61
CA PHE A 280 -46.17 -3.80 -15.58
C PHE A 280 -46.53 -5.15 -14.92
N PRO A 281 -47.34 -5.17 -13.84
CA PRO A 281 -47.69 -6.40 -13.13
C PRO A 281 -48.36 -7.46 -14.01
N SER A 282 -49.04 -7.03 -15.08
CA SER A 282 -49.65 -7.93 -16.06
C SER A 282 -48.64 -8.86 -16.76
N ARG A 283 -47.35 -8.55 -16.69
CA ARG A 283 -46.26 -9.31 -17.33
C ARG A 283 -45.52 -10.25 -16.38
N GLU A 284 -45.75 -10.17 -15.06
CA GLU A 284 -45.08 -11.04 -14.09
C GLU A 284 -45.46 -12.52 -14.29
N LYS A 285 -46.74 -12.79 -14.61
CA LYS A 285 -47.18 -14.16 -14.92
C LYS A 285 -46.42 -14.78 -16.10
N ALA A 286 -46.17 -13.99 -17.15
CA ALA A 286 -45.40 -14.46 -18.31
C ALA A 286 -43.94 -14.76 -17.94
N VAL A 287 -43.35 -13.97 -17.04
CA VAL A 287 -42.00 -14.19 -16.50
C VAL A 287 -41.94 -15.50 -15.72
N GLU A 288 -42.90 -15.74 -14.83
CA GLU A 288 -43.02 -16.99 -14.05
C GLU A 288 -43.19 -18.22 -14.94
N ASP A 289 -44.12 -18.17 -15.91
CA ASP A 289 -44.40 -19.27 -16.83
C ASP A 289 -43.13 -19.63 -17.65
N ILE A 290 -42.40 -18.63 -18.15
CA ILE A 290 -41.15 -18.84 -18.90
C ILE A 290 -40.05 -19.40 -17.98
N ASN A 291 -39.96 -18.94 -16.73
CA ASN A 291 -38.99 -19.47 -15.78
C ASN A 291 -39.23 -20.95 -15.48
N VAL A 292 -40.49 -21.37 -15.29
CA VAL A 292 -40.86 -22.79 -15.12
C VAL A 292 -40.49 -23.61 -16.36
N LEU A 293 -40.77 -23.08 -17.56
CA LEU A 293 -40.40 -23.74 -18.82
C LEU A 293 -38.89 -23.85 -19.00
N LEU A 294 -38.10 -22.87 -18.57
CA LEU A 294 -36.65 -22.92 -18.70
C LEU A 294 -35.98 -23.81 -17.64
N THR A 295 -36.55 -23.94 -16.45
CA THR A 295 -35.94 -24.65 -15.30
C THR A 295 -36.30 -26.14 -15.16
N GLY A 296 -37.28 -26.65 -15.91
CA GLY A 296 -37.60 -28.07 -15.83
C GLY A 296 -36.48 -29.00 -16.35
N ILE A 297 -36.59 -30.30 -16.03
CA ILE A 297 -35.60 -31.33 -16.38
C ILE A 297 -35.56 -31.63 -17.90
N GLY A 298 -34.43 -31.45 -18.58
CA GLY A 298 -34.21 -31.82 -19.99
C GLY A 298 -32.98 -31.12 -20.61
N ALA A 299 -32.26 -31.78 -21.53
CA ALA A 299 -30.92 -31.36 -21.95
C ALA A 299 -30.86 -30.10 -22.85
N HIS A 300 -31.93 -29.72 -23.54
CA HIS A 300 -31.97 -28.50 -24.37
C HIS A 300 -33.41 -27.97 -24.46
N ARG A 301 -33.64 -26.72 -24.05
CA ARG A 301 -34.98 -26.10 -24.05
C ARG A 301 -34.96 -24.79 -24.83
N ILE A 302 -35.66 -24.77 -25.95
CA ILE A 302 -35.91 -23.56 -26.73
C ILE A 302 -37.34 -23.12 -26.42
N VAL A 303 -37.50 -21.89 -25.90
CA VAL A 303 -38.80 -21.30 -25.60
C VAL A 303 -39.05 -20.16 -26.60
N PHE A 304 -40.12 -20.26 -27.37
CA PHE A 304 -40.53 -19.22 -28.31
C PHE A 304 -41.54 -18.29 -27.63
N LEU A 305 -41.21 -16.99 -27.58
CA LEU A 305 -42.10 -15.94 -27.09
C LEU A 305 -42.72 -15.20 -28.28
N ASP A 306 -43.98 -15.52 -28.60
CA ASP A 306 -44.74 -14.90 -29.68
C ASP A 306 -45.79 -13.92 -29.13
N ALA A 307 -45.90 -12.75 -29.77
CA ALA A 307 -46.90 -11.71 -29.48
C ALA A 307 -46.86 -10.63 -30.56
N ASP A 308 -47.87 -9.76 -30.60
CA ASP A 308 -47.88 -8.62 -31.52
C ASP A 308 -46.73 -7.64 -31.27
N PRO A 309 -46.30 -6.85 -32.28
CA PRO A 309 -45.37 -5.74 -32.10
C PRO A 309 -45.84 -4.78 -30.99
N GLY A 310 -44.90 -4.35 -30.12
CA GLY A 310 -45.23 -3.46 -29.00
C GLY A 310 -45.83 -4.12 -27.75
N SER A 311 -46.13 -5.43 -27.78
CA SER A 311 -46.71 -6.15 -26.62
C SER A 311 -45.80 -6.25 -25.38
N GLY A 312 -44.53 -5.86 -25.50
CA GLY A 312 -43.56 -5.88 -24.40
C GLY A 312 -42.76 -7.18 -24.29
N LYS A 313 -42.62 -7.96 -25.38
CA LYS A 313 -41.79 -9.18 -25.43
C LYS A 313 -40.37 -8.93 -24.91
N THR A 314 -39.74 -7.87 -25.43
CA THR A 314 -38.39 -7.46 -25.03
C THR A 314 -38.30 -7.09 -23.56
N SER A 315 -39.37 -6.51 -22.99
CA SER A 315 -39.44 -6.17 -21.56
C SER A 315 -39.49 -7.41 -20.67
N VAL A 316 -40.19 -8.47 -21.10
CA VAL A 316 -40.26 -9.76 -20.39
C VAL A 316 -38.90 -10.46 -20.42
N VAL A 317 -38.27 -10.52 -21.59
CA VAL A 317 -36.93 -11.11 -21.76
C VAL A 317 -35.90 -10.36 -20.91
N SER A 318 -35.91 -9.03 -20.95
CA SER A 318 -35.08 -8.17 -20.10
C SER A 318 -35.26 -8.46 -18.60
N ARG A 319 -36.51 -8.59 -18.14
CA ARG A 319 -36.83 -8.91 -16.74
C ARG A 319 -36.27 -10.27 -16.32
N ILE A 320 -36.37 -11.29 -17.16
CA ILE A 320 -35.85 -12.65 -16.89
C ILE A 320 -34.32 -12.66 -16.83
N VAL A 321 -33.66 -11.95 -17.75
CA VAL A 321 -32.19 -11.85 -17.76
C VAL A 321 -31.70 -11.13 -16.50
N ASN A 322 -32.33 -10.01 -16.14
CA ASN A 322 -31.91 -9.21 -14.98
C ASN A 322 -32.27 -9.84 -13.62
N GLN A 323 -33.38 -10.59 -13.50
CA GLN A 323 -33.71 -11.33 -12.26
C GLN A 323 -32.72 -12.46 -11.95
N ARG A 324 -32.06 -13.03 -12.97
CA ARG A 324 -31.14 -14.15 -12.82
C ARG A 324 -29.70 -13.74 -12.48
N ALA A 325 -29.37 -12.45 -12.61
CA ALA A 325 -28.12 -11.89 -12.12
C ALA A 325 -28.05 -11.88 -10.58
N ASP A 326 -29.18 -12.04 -9.89
CA ASP A 326 -29.25 -12.10 -8.43
C ASP A 326 -29.20 -13.56 -7.88
N ASP A 327 -29.44 -14.58 -8.71
CA ASP A 327 -29.47 -16.01 -8.35
C ASP A 327 -28.74 -16.87 -9.42
N TYR A 328 -27.40 -16.93 -9.34
CA TYR A 328 -26.52 -17.60 -10.31
C TYR A 328 -26.54 -19.15 -10.22
N SER A 329 -27.68 -19.78 -10.48
CA SER A 329 -27.69 -21.24 -10.66
C SER A 329 -28.52 -21.69 -11.85
N THR A 330 -27.82 -22.32 -12.80
CA THR A 330 -28.25 -23.39 -13.72
C THR A 330 -28.66 -23.14 -15.18
N LEU A 331 -28.76 -21.92 -15.74
CA LEU A 331 -29.16 -21.78 -17.16
C LEU A 331 -28.41 -20.70 -17.97
N VAL A 332 -27.70 -21.14 -19.02
CA VAL A 332 -27.17 -20.31 -20.11
C VAL A 332 -28.27 -20.07 -21.15
N VAL A 333 -28.57 -18.81 -21.47
CA VAL A 333 -29.49 -18.45 -22.57
C VAL A 333 -28.71 -17.66 -23.62
N ASP A 334 -28.53 -18.26 -24.80
CA ASP A 334 -28.07 -17.57 -26.02
C ASP A 334 -29.31 -16.96 -26.71
N ILE A 335 -29.36 -15.64 -26.86
CA ILE A 335 -30.43 -14.95 -27.60
C ILE A 335 -29.87 -14.60 -28.98
N ARG A 336 -30.37 -15.28 -30.01
CA ARG A 336 -30.09 -14.94 -31.41
C ARG A 336 -31.29 -14.20 -31.98
N TYR A 337 -31.03 -13.03 -32.57
CA TYR A 337 -32.01 -12.24 -33.30
C TYR A 337 -32.22 -12.75 -34.72
#